data_AF-A5KTB5-F1
#
_entry.id   AF-A5KTB5-F1
#
_cell.length_a   1.000
_cell.length_b   1.000
_cell.length_c   1.000
_cell.angle_alpha   90.00
_cell.angle_beta   90.00
_cell.angle_gamma   90.00
#
_symmetry.space_group_name_H-M   'P 1'
#
loop_
_entity.id
_entity.type
_entity.pdbx_description
1 polymer ?
#
loop_
_entity_poly.entity_id
_entity_poly.type
_entity_poly.pdbx_seq_one_letter_code
_entity_poly.pdbx_strand_id
1 'polypeptide(L)'
;MKLSEALRIPIGIRDNYALHPATPLDVGAAIGIAPTSGGFRTLTGAAIAFGLTTGGYNATEIALTELGKRIVAPSQEGDDEIAKREAFERPRVIREFIQKYNGNKLPPKEIARNVLHGMNVPYEATERAYDLLVAGFNELGYIKQVGSASFSPTPKRQPSSTSAL
;
A
#
# COMPACT_ATOMS: atom_id res chain seq x y z
N MET A 1 6.26 -4.97 -5.67
CA MET A 1 4.99 -5.62 -5.27
C MET A 1 4.00 -4.50 -4.99
N LYS A 2 2.76 -4.64 -5.44
CA LYS A 2 1.70 -3.64 -5.21
C LYS A 2 1.12 -3.80 -3.81
N LEU A 3 0.44 -2.76 -3.32
CA LEU A 3 -0.27 -2.82 -2.04
C LEU A 3 -1.39 -3.86 -2.10
N SER A 4 -2.21 -3.86 -3.15
CA SER A 4 -3.27 -4.85 -3.40
C SER A 4 -2.79 -6.29 -3.34
N GLU A 5 -1.59 -6.58 -3.86
CA GLU A 5 -0.98 -7.91 -3.76
C GLU A 5 -0.62 -8.25 -2.31
N ALA A 6 0.00 -7.31 -1.59
CA ALA A 6 0.38 -7.50 -0.19
C ALA A 6 -0.83 -7.68 0.73
N LEU A 7 -1.99 -7.06 0.41
CA LEU A 7 -3.24 -7.19 1.16
C LEU A 7 -3.80 -8.61 1.20
N ARG A 8 -3.32 -9.52 0.35
CA ARG A 8 -3.66 -10.95 0.45
C ARG A 8 -3.31 -11.54 1.82
N ILE A 9 -2.21 -11.09 2.43
CA ILE A 9 -1.79 -11.56 3.76
C ILE A 9 -2.82 -11.17 4.83
N PRO A 10 -3.12 -9.87 5.05
CA PRO A 10 -4.06 -9.49 6.09
C PRO A 10 -5.51 -9.94 5.82
N ILE A 11 -5.92 -10.01 4.54
CA ILE A 11 -7.23 -10.58 4.17
C ILE A 11 -7.29 -12.07 4.55
N GLY A 12 -6.25 -12.84 4.25
CA GLY A 12 -6.17 -14.25 4.63
C GLY A 12 -6.26 -14.44 6.15
N ILE A 13 -5.59 -13.59 6.94
CA ILE A 13 -5.65 -13.61 8.41
C ILE A 13 -7.05 -13.28 8.90
N ARG A 14 -7.70 -12.24 8.37
CA ARG A 14 -9.07 -11.89 8.73
C ARG A 14 -10.05 -13.03 8.44
N ASP A 15 -10.01 -13.55 7.22
CA ASP A 15 -11.04 -14.47 6.72
C ASP A 15 -10.94 -15.87 7.35
N ASN A 16 -9.73 -16.29 7.77
CA ASN A 16 -9.48 -17.64 8.27
C ASN A 16 -9.20 -17.70 9.78
N TYR A 17 -8.79 -16.59 10.40
CA TYR A 17 -8.34 -16.57 11.80
C TYR A 17 -8.95 -15.43 12.62
N ALA A 18 -10.02 -14.78 12.14
CA ALA A 18 -10.75 -13.73 12.86
C ALA A 18 -9.83 -12.63 13.44
N LEU A 19 -8.84 -12.20 12.64
CA LEU A 19 -7.83 -11.18 13.00
C LEU A 19 -6.82 -11.61 14.09
N HIS A 20 -6.87 -12.84 14.60
CA HIS A 20 -5.87 -13.36 15.53
C HIS A 20 -4.54 -13.65 14.81
N PRO A 21 -3.39 -13.53 15.51
CA PRO A 21 -2.10 -13.97 14.97
C PRO A 21 -2.14 -15.43 14.53
N ALA A 22 -1.43 -15.74 13.44
CA ALA A 22 -1.34 -17.08 12.89
C ALA A 22 0.11 -17.40 12.48
N THR A 23 0.47 -18.68 12.44
CA THR A 23 1.82 -19.07 12.02
C THR A 23 2.03 -18.80 10.52
N PRO A 24 3.27 -18.65 10.03
CA PRO A 24 3.52 -18.52 8.59
C PRO A 24 2.97 -19.69 7.76
N LEU A 25 2.93 -20.90 8.34
CA LEU A 25 2.35 -22.09 7.72
C LEU A 25 0.85 -21.90 7.49
N ASP A 26 0.14 -21.49 8.54
CA ASP A 26 -1.30 -21.27 8.56
C ASP A 26 -1.72 -20.13 7.62
N VAL A 27 -0.95 -19.05 7.58
CA VAL A 27 -1.17 -17.92 6.67
C VAL A 27 -0.95 -18.33 5.21
N GLY A 28 0.11 -19.12 4.93
CA GLY A 28 0.35 -19.64 3.59
C GLY A 28 -0.78 -20.54 3.09
N ALA A 29 -1.26 -21.44 3.95
CA ALA A 29 -2.42 -22.29 3.66
C ALA A 29 -3.69 -21.45 3.37
N ALA A 30 -3.98 -20.46 4.21
CA ALA A 30 -5.14 -19.58 4.07
C ALA A 30 -5.18 -18.79 2.76
N ILE A 31 -4.02 -18.41 2.21
CA ILE A 31 -3.94 -17.64 0.95
C ILE A 31 -3.64 -18.51 -0.27
N GLY A 32 -3.57 -19.84 -0.10
CA GLY A 32 -3.28 -20.80 -1.16
C GLY A 32 -1.86 -20.74 -1.72
N ILE A 33 -0.86 -20.40 -0.89
CA ILE A 33 0.55 -20.31 -1.31
C ILE A 33 1.42 -21.12 -0.36
N ALA A 34 2.33 -21.94 -0.93
CA ALA A 34 3.31 -22.67 -0.14
C ALA A 34 4.16 -21.71 0.73
N PRO A 35 4.19 -21.86 2.08
CA PRO A 35 4.90 -20.95 2.98
C PRO A 35 6.41 -20.89 2.74
N THR A 36 6.98 -21.96 2.16
CA THR A 36 8.40 -22.05 1.83
C THR A 36 8.76 -21.35 0.52
N SER A 37 7.77 -20.99 -0.30
CA SER A 37 7.98 -20.41 -1.63
C SER A 37 8.54 -18.99 -1.58
N GLY A 38 9.32 -18.62 -2.60
CA GLY A 38 9.80 -17.24 -2.77
C GLY A 38 8.66 -16.22 -2.90
N GLY A 39 7.52 -16.63 -3.48
CA GLY A 39 6.31 -15.81 -3.58
C GLY A 39 5.76 -15.43 -2.20
N PHE A 40 5.66 -16.40 -1.28
CA PHE A 40 5.21 -16.14 0.10
C PHE A 40 6.16 -15.21 0.86
N ARG A 41 7.48 -15.43 0.71
CA ARG A 41 8.50 -14.55 1.32
C ARG A 41 8.37 -13.11 0.81
N THR A 42 8.14 -12.95 -0.50
CA THR A 42 7.97 -11.63 -1.11
C THR A 42 6.69 -10.95 -0.62
N LEU A 43 5.57 -11.67 -0.53
CA LEU A 43 4.29 -11.15 -0.04
C LEU A 43 4.37 -10.70 1.42
N THR A 44 4.92 -11.53 2.30
CA THR A 44 5.06 -11.20 3.72
C THR A 44 6.06 -10.05 3.94
N GLY A 45 7.17 -10.02 3.20
CA GLY A 45 8.09 -8.88 3.21
C GLY A 45 7.43 -7.58 2.76
N ALA A 46 6.59 -7.63 1.72
CA ALA A 46 5.83 -6.47 1.28
C ALA A 46 4.76 -6.04 2.29
N ALA A 47 4.07 -7.00 2.94
CA ALA A 47 3.11 -6.71 3.99
C ALA A 47 3.74 -5.96 5.17
N ILE A 48 4.96 -6.35 5.56
CA ILE A 48 5.75 -5.61 6.56
C ILE A 48 6.12 -4.21 6.05
N ALA A 49 6.62 -4.10 4.82
CA ALA A 49 7.06 -2.83 4.24
C ALA A 49 5.92 -1.79 4.13
N PHE A 50 4.70 -2.24 3.84
CA PHE A 50 3.48 -1.42 3.85
C PHE A 50 2.89 -1.23 5.26
N GLY A 51 3.49 -1.81 6.30
CA GLY A 51 3.04 -1.69 7.67
C GLY A 51 1.74 -2.44 7.99
N LEU A 52 1.39 -3.47 7.22
CA LEU A 52 0.15 -4.25 7.36
C LEU A 52 0.24 -5.31 8.46
N THR A 53 1.43 -5.90 8.63
CA THR A 53 1.65 -6.98 9.58
C THR A 53 2.92 -6.76 10.40
N THR A 54 2.93 -7.33 11.60
CA THR A 54 4.17 -7.68 12.32
C THR A 54 4.49 -9.14 12.04
N GLY A 55 5.79 -9.45 11.93
CA GLY A 55 6.25 -10.79 11.56
C GLY A 55 6.14 -11.07 10.06
N GLY A 56 7.09 -11.87 9.57
CA GLY A 56 7.17 -12.30 8.17
C GLY A 56 7.26 -13.82 8.07
N TYR A 57 7.69 -14.32 6.91
CA TYR A 57 7.79 -15.77 6.66
C TYR A 57 8.65 -16.55 7.67
N ASN A 58 9.56 -15.88 8.38
CA ASN A 58 10.48 -16.45 9.36
C ASN A 58 10.12 -16.13 10.82
N ALA A 59 8.99 -15.47 11.07
CA ALA A 59 8.52 -15.19 12.42
C ALA A 59 7.78 -16.40 13.02
N THR A 60 7.67 -16.45 14.34
CA THR A 60 6.81 -17.44 15.02
C THR A 60 5.35 -17.27 14.63
N GLU A 61 4.91 -16.03 14.53
CA GLU A 61 3.56 -15.65 14.14
C GLU A 61 3.58 -14.40 13.25
N ILE A 62 2.54 -14.26 12.45
CA ILE A 62 2.23 -13.08 11.66
C ILE A 62 0.94 -12.50 12.24
N ALA A 63 1.01 -11.25 12.72
CA ALA A 63 -0.12 -10.55 13.30
C ALA A 63 -0.44 -9.28 12.51
N LEU A 64 -1.69 -8.85 12.52
CA LEU A 64 -2.08 -7.57 11.92
C LEU A 64 -1.62 -6.41 12.80
N THR A 65 -1.05 -5.38 12.18
CA THR A 65 -0.91 -4.08 12.84
C THR A 65 -2.28 -3.40 12.96
N GLU A 66 -2.39 -2.34 13.75
CA GLU A 66 -3.60 -1.51 13.76
C GLU A 66 -3.91 -0.92 12.38
N LEU A 67 -2.88 -0.57 11.59
CA LEU A 67 -3.06 -0.12 10.21
C LEU A 67 -3.63 -1.23 9.31
N GLY A 68 -3.11 -2.46 9.43
CA GLY A 68 -3.62 -3.61 8.69
C GLY A 68 -5.07 -3.91 9.03
N LYS A 69 -5.44 -3.85 10.32
CA LYS A 69 -6.83 -4.01 10.80
C LYS A 69 -7.77 -2.96 10.22
N ARG A 70 -7.37 -1.68 10.25
CA ARG A 70 -8.17 -0.58 9.64
C ARG A 70 -8.47 -0.81 8.17
N ILE A 71 -7.56 -1.46 7.43
CA ILE A 71 -7.79 -1.75 6.01
C ILE A 71 -8.78 -2.91 5.80
N VAL A 72 -8.65 -4.00 6.58
CA VAL A 72 -9.41 -5.24 6.31
C VAL A 72 -10.67 -5.38 7.16
N ALA A 73 -10.75 -4.67 8.28
CA ALA A 73 -11.87 -4.66 9.22
C ALA A 73 -12.09 -3.23 9.79
N PRO A 74 -12.41 -2.25 8.92
CA PRO A 74 -12.66 -0.87 9.36
C PRO A 74 -13.87 -0.80 10.28
N SER A 75 -13.81 0.05 11.31
CA SER A 75 -14.94 0.34 12.20
C SER A 75 -15.74 1.59 11.78
N GLN A 76 -15.24 2.33 10.80
CA GLN A 76 -15.86 3.55 10.26
C GLN A 76 -15.85 3.50 8.74
N GLU A 77 -16.91 4.02 8.12
CA GLU A 77 -16.99 4.12 6.67
C GLU A 77 -15.85 4.98 6.11
N GLY A 78 -15.18 4.46 5.07
CA GLY A 78 -14.06 5.13 4.39
C GLY A 78 -12.72 5.08 5.12
N ASP A 79 -12.64 4.50 6.33
CA ASP A 79 -11.35 4.38 7.03
C ASP A 79 -10.38 3.43 6.31
N ASP A 80 -10.90 2.42 5.59
CA ASP A 80 -10.09 1.51 4.80
C ASP A 80 -9.35 2.22 3.66
N GLU A 81 -9.99 3.17 2.98
CA GLU A 81 -9.36 3.97 1.92
C GLU A 81 -8.27 4.88 2.48
N ILE A 82 -8.53 5.52 3.62
CA ILE A 82 -7.57 6.36 4.33
C ILE A 82 -6.36 5.51 4.76
N ALA A 83 -6.63 4.34 5.34
CA ALA A 83 -5.60 3.42 5.81
C ALA A 83 -4.79 2.82 4.64
N LYS A 84 -5.40 2.54 3.49
CA LYS A 84 -4.68 2.11 2.27
C LYS A 84 -3.70 3.18 1.79
N ARG A 85 -4.09 4.46 1.80
CA ARG A 85 -3.19 5.58 1.47
C ARG A 85 -2.04 5.69 2.48
N GLU A 86 -2.35 5.60 3.77
CA GLU A 86 -1.33 5.61 4.82
C GLU A 86 -0.33 4.44 4.65
N ALA A 87 -0.82 3.23 4.35
CA ALA A 87 0.02 2.05 4.11
C ALA A 87 0.92 2.22 2.87
N PHE A 88 0.37 2.77 1.79
CA PHE A 88 1.14 3.04 0.57
C PHE A 88 2.27 4.04 0.78
N GLU A 89 2.11 4.98 1.71
CA GLU A 89 3.12 5.96 2.09
C GLU A 89 4.13 5.43 3.13
N ARG A 90 4.01 4.18 3.61
CA ARG A 90 4.98 3.60 4.56
C ARG A 90 6.39 3.40 3.97
N PRO A 91 6.56 2.85 2.75
CA PRO A 91 7.88 2.73 2.14
C PRO A 91 8.51 4.11 1.90
N ARG A 92 9.71 4.31 2.44
CA ARG A 92 10.44 5.59 2.41
C ARG A 92 10.47 6.25 1.02
N VAL A 93 10.85 5.49 -0.01
CA VAL A 93 10.98 6.01 -1.39
C VAL A 93 9.65 6.52 -1.93
N ILE A 94 8.55 5.78 -1.68
CA ILE A 94 7.21 6.18 -2.12
C ILE A 94 6.81 7.48 -1.42
N ARG A 95 7.00 7.55 -0.10
CA ARG A 95 6.71 8.74 0.71
C ARG A 95 7.47 9.97 0.22
N GLU A 96 8.78 9.86 0.02
CA GLU A 96 9.63 10.96 -0.45
C GLU A 96 9.21 11.42 -1.85
N PHE A 97 8.85 10.49 -2.73
CA PHE A 97 8.37 10.81 -4.07
C PHE A 97 7.03 11.54 -4.04
N ILE A 98 6.06 11.07 -3.24
CA ILE A 98 4.77 11.74 -3.03
C ILE A 98 4.97 13.15 -2.49
N GLN A 99 5.80 13.30 -1.46
CA GLN A 99 6.09 14.61 -0.85
C GLN A 99 6.70 15.59 -1.87
N LYS A 100 7.62 15.11 -2.71
CA LYS A 100 8.27 15.93 -3.74
C LYS A 100 7.31 16.45 -4.81
N TYR A 101 6.29 15.66 -5.17
CA TYR A 101 5.35 16.00 -6.25
C TYR A 101 3.94 16.32 -5.76
N ASN A 102 3.72 16.45 -4.46
CA ASN A 102 2.42 16.84 -3.91
C ASN A 102 1.98 18.20 -4.45
N GLY A 103 0.81 18.26 -5.10
CA GLY A 103 0.28 19.46 -5.75
C GLY A 103 0.93 19.82 -7.10
N ASN A 104 1.91 19.04 -7.55
CA ASN A 104 2.62 19.25 -8.81
C ASN A 104 2.24 18.20 -9.86
N LYS A 105 2.56 18.49 -11.13
CA LYS A 105 2.48 17.47 -12.18
C LYS A 105 3.57 16.43 -11.96
N LEU A 106 3.24 15.17 -12.23
CA LEU A 106 4.25 14.12 -12.26
C LEU A 106 5.24 14.41 -13.40
N PRO A 107 6.54 14.21 -13.15
CA PRO A 107 7.54 14.39 -14.19
C PRO A 107 7.40 13.28 -15.26
N PRO A 108 7.91 13.50 -16.48
CA PRO A 108 8.07 12.43 -17.47
C PRO A 108 8.84 11.24 -16.90
N LYS A 109 8.55 10.02 -17.37
CA LYS A 109 9.12 8.76 -16.84
C LYS A 109 10.64 8.81 -16.69
N GLU A 110 11.37 9.30 -17.68
CA GLU A 110 12.85 9.39 -17.60
C GLU A 110 13.34 10.32 -16.49
N ILE A 111 12.66 11.45 -16.28
CA ILE A 111 13.00 12.37 -15.17
C ILE A 111 12.64 11.72 -13.83
N ALA A 112 11.49 11.02 -13.75
CA ALA A 112 11.09 10.30 -12.56
C ALA A 112 12.11 9.21 -12.16
N ARG A 113 12.66 8.48 -13.13
CA ARG A 113 13.69 7.47 -12.90
C ARG A 113 14.97 8.08 -12.33
N ASN A 114 15.43 9.21 -12.86
CA ASN A 114 16.59 9.92 -12.31
C ASN A 114 16.33 10.42 -10.88
N VAL A 115 15.11 10.87 -10.59
CA VAL A 115 14.71 11.27 -9.24
C VAL A 115 14.72 10.08 -8.29
N LEU A 116 14.18 8.93 -8.70
CA LEU A 116 14.20 7.69 -7.91
C LEU A 116 15.62 7.19 -7.67
N HIS A 117 16.50 7.29 -8.67
CA HIS A 117 17.92 6.99 -8.50
C HIS A 117 18.56 7.90 -7.44
N GLY A 118 18.26 9.21 -7.48
CA GLY A 118 18.66 10.16 -6.44
C GLY A 118 18.06 9.88 -5.05
N MET A 119 17.03 9.04 -4.95
CA MET A 119 16.44 8.53 -3.70
C MET A 119 17.03 7.17 -3.28
N ASN A 120 18.19 6.78 -3.83
CA ASN A 120 18.89 5.51 -3.59
C ASN A 120 18.16 4.26 -4.11
N VAL A 121 17.34 4.38 -5.15
CA VAL A 121 16.87 3.22 -5.91
C VAL A 121 17.95 2.84 -6.93
N PRO A 122 18.43 1.59 -6.97
CA PRO A 122 19.38 1.15 -8.00
C PRO A 122 18.86 1.46 -9.40
N TYR A 123 19.74 1.92 -10.30
CA TYR A 123 19.33 2.46 -11.59
C TYR A 123 18.50 1.46 -12.42
N GLU A 124 18.91 0.19 -12.42
CA GLU A 124 18.24 -0.95 -13.06
C GLU A 124 16.85 -1.24 -12.47
N ALA A 125 16.60 -0.85 -11.21
CA ALA A 125 15.32 -1.02 -10.54
C ALA A 125 14.40 0.21 -10.66
N THR A 126 14.90 1.35 -11.14
CA THR A 126 14.13 2.62 -11.20
C THR A 126 12.88 2.52 -12.05
N GLU A 127 12.93 1.81 -13.18
CA GLU A 127 11.78 1.62 -14.05
C GLU A 127 10.68 0.84 -13.34
N ARG A 128 11.02 -0.32 -12.78
CA ARG A 128 10.09 -1.14 -12.01
C ARG A 128 9.52 -0.38 -10.80
N ALA A 129 10.35 0.39 -10.12
CA ALA A 129 9.91 1.22 -8.99
C ALA A 129 8.91 2.30 -9.44
N TYR A 130 9.17 2.97 -10.56
CA TYR A 130 8.25 3.94 -11.14
C TYR A 130 6.92 3.31 -11.53
N ASP A 131 6.95 2.17 -12.21
CA ASP A 131 5.72 1.48 -12.66
C ASP A 131 4.86 1.04 -11.47
N LEU A 132 5.48 0.56 -10.37
CA LEU A 132 4.77 0.23 -9.13
C LEU A 132 4.16 1.46 -8.46
N LEU A 133 4.88 2.58 -8.47
CA LEU A 133 4.43 3.84 -7.89
C LEU A 133 3.24 4.41 -8.66
N VAL A 134 3.30 4.44 -10.00
CA VAL A 134 2.19 4.86 -10.85
C VAL A 134 0.99 3.92 -10.72
N ALA A 135 1.21 2.60 -10.64
CA ALA A 135 0.13 1.65 -10.41
C ALA A 135 -0.60 1.94 -9.08
N GLY A 136 0.14 2.19 -8.00
CA GLY A 136 -0.45 2.58 -6.72
C GLY A 136 -1.16 3.93 -6.75
N PHE A 137 -0.64 4.90 -7.52
CA PHE A 137 -1.31 6.19 -7.72
C PHE A 137 -2.67 6.05 -8.40
N ASN A 138 -2.77 5.18 -9.41
CA ASN A 138 -4.04 4.89 -10.06
C ASN A 138 -4.98 4.13 -9.13
N GLU A 139 -4.49 3.12 -8.41
CA GLU A 139 -5.28 2.31 -7.48
C GLU A 139 -5.89 3.14 -6.34
N LEU A 140 -5.16 4.15 -5.85
CA LEU A 140 -5.57 4.97 -4.70
C LEU A 140 -6.19 6.33 -5.08
N GLY A 141 -6.37 6.59 -6.38
CA GLY A 141 -7.01 7.80 -6.88
C GLY A 141 -6.19 9.08 -6.72
N TYR A 142 -4.86 8.97 -6.61
CA TYR A 142 -3.95 10.12 -6.47
C TYR A 142 -3.85 10.95 -7.76
N ILE A 143 -4.07 10.34 -8.93
CA ILE A 143 -4.05 11.01 -10.24
C ILE A 143 -5.49 11.35 -10.63
N LYS A 144 -5.82 12.65 -10.73
CA LYS A 144 -7.11 13.11 -11.27
C LYS A 144 -6.99 13.39 -12.77
N GLN A 145 -7.77 12.67 -13.58
CA GLN A 145 -8.01 13.07 -14.97
C GLN A 145 -9.01 14.23 -15.00
N VAL A 146 -8.49 15.45 -14.97
CA VAL A 146 -9.21 16.64 -15.46
C VAL A 146 -8.32 17.22 -16.56
N GLY A 147 -8.88 17.79 -17.64
CA GLY A 147 -8.25 18.13 -18.93
C GLY A 147 -6.92 18.91 -18.93
N SER A 148 -6.38 19.22 -17.75
CA SER A 148 -4.96 19.40 -17.46
C SER A 148 -4.63 18.68 -16.14
N ALA A 149 -4.02 17.49 -16.22
CA ALA A 149 -3.87 16.59 -15.06
C ALA A 149 -3.01 17.22 -13.95
N SER A 150 -3.51 17.15 -12.70
CA SER A 150 -2.80 17.57 -11.48
C SER A 150 -2.98 16.50 -10.40
N PHE A 151 -1.91 16.15 -9.70
CA PHE A 151 -1.88 15.20 -8.58
C PHE A 151 -2.44 15.88 -7.30
N SER A 152 -3.27 15.18 -6.53
CA SER A 152 -3.72 15.65 -5.21
C SER A 152 -4.01 14.49 -4.26
N PRO A 153 -3.32 14.41 -3.11
CA PRO A 153 -3.47 13.34 -2.12
C PRO A 153 -4.69 13.50 -1.20
N THR A 154 -5.37 14.65 -1.22
CA THR A 154 -6.50 14.95 -0.33
C THR A 154 -7.84 14.70 -1.03
N PRO A 155 -8.78 13.93 -0.40
CA PRO A 155 -10.16 13.99 -0.80
C PRO A 155 -10.67 15.41 -0.52
N LYS A 156 -11.23 16.09 -1.54
CA LYS A 156 -11.94 17.34 -1.32
C LYS A 156 -13.16 17.01 -0.46
N ARG A 157 -13.20 17.50 0.77
CA ARG A 157 -14.37 17.43 1.66
C ARG A 157 -15.54 18.07 0.90
N GLN A 158 -16.57 17.28 0.55
CA GLN A 158 -17.82 17.86 0.07
C GLN A 158 -18.43 18.66 1.24
N PRO A 159 -18.92 19.88 1.02
CA PRO A 159 -19.64 20.61 2.05
C PRO A 159 -20.93 19.84 2.35
N SER A 160 -21.06 19.36 3.59
CA SER A 160 -22.30 18.82 4.13
C SER A 160 -23.34 19.93 4.07
N SER A 161 -24.38 19.73 3.26
CA SER A 161 -25.58 20.56 3.28
C SER A 161 -26.24 20.42 4.64
N THR A 162 -26.06 21.43 5.49
CA THR A 162 -26.90 21.66 6.67
C THR A 162 -28.33 21.86 6.18
N SER A 163 -29.16 20.83 6.29
CA SER A 163 -30.61 21.02 6.27
C SER A 163 -31.00 21.64 7.60
N ALA A 164 -31.28 22.94 7.57
CA ALA A 164 -32.08 23.60 8.58
C ALA A 164 -33.52 23.12 8.42
N LEU A 165 -34.05 22.46 9.46
CA LEU A 165 -35.44 22.54 9.92
C LEU A 165 -35.44 22.40 11.45
#